data_AF-A0A3M7PJI4-F1
#
_entry.id   AF-A0A3M7PJI4-F1
#
_cell.length_a   1.000
_cell.length_b   1.000
_cell.length_c   1.000
_cell.angle_alpha   90.00
_cell.angle_beta   90.00
_cell.angle_gamma   90.00
#
_symmetry.space_group_name_H-M   'P 1'
#
loop_
_entity.id
_entity.type
_entity.pdbx_description
1 polymer ?
#
loop_
_entity_poly.entity_id
_entity_poly.type
_entity_poly.pdbx_seq_one_letter_code
_entity_poly.pdbx_strand_id
1 'polypeptide(L)'
;MLERKINELDFSVINDKRPTFNIFNKNYFEILDLFLVSSSLIDKITDFSVINSQDMTSDHFPIQASISMGYQLENKSAAKRFDYKKANWQLFSEILNSQIVNIT
;
A
#
# COMPACT_ATOMS: atom_id res chain seq x y z
N MET A 1 -1.33 10.56 -23.91
CA MET A 1 -1.42 9.12 -23.59
C MET A 1 -0.78 8.89 -22.23
N LEU A 2 -1.34 8.00 -21.41
CA LEU A 2 -0.89 7.75 -20.02
C LEU A 2 0.59 7.37 -19.95
N GLU A 3 1.04 6.50 -20.86
CA GLU A 3 2.45 6.08 -20.99
C GLU A 3 3.42 7.25 -21.11
N ARG A 4 3.05 8.27 -21.89
CA ARG A 4 3.87 9.48 -22.05
C ARG A 4 4.04 10.21 -20.72
N LYS A 5 2.98 10.28 -19.90
CA LYS A 5 3.03 10.93 -18.58
C LYS A 5 3.82 10.12 -17.56
N ILE A 6 3.72 8.80 -17.60
CA ILE A 6 4.52 7.90 -16.77
C ILE A 6 6.01 8.13 -17.06
N ASN A 7 6.40 8.18 -18.34
CA ASN A 7 7.78 8.43 -18.74
C ASN A 7 8.25 9.87 -18.42
N GLU A 8 7.41 10.88 -18.68
CA GLU A 8 7.74 12.29 -18.37
C GLU A 8 7.99 12.53 -16.88
N LEU A 9 7.32 11.79 -16.00
CA LEU A 9 7.40 11.93 -14.54
C LEU A 9 8.39 10.94 -13.90
N ASP A 10 9.11 10.15 -14.70
CA ASP A 10 10.05 9.11 -14.23
C ASP A 10 9.42 8.12 -13.22
N PHE A 11 8.23 7.63 -13.58
CA PHE A 11 7.60 6.51 -12.91
C PHE A 11 7.87 5.20 -13.65
N SER A 12 8.07 4.14 -12.89
CA SER A 12 8.14 2.76 -13.35
C SER A 12 6.85 2.02 -12.99
N VAL A 13 6.37 1.19 -13.91
CA VAL A 13 5.21 0.30 -13.70
C VAL A 13 5.71 -0.99 -13.05
N ILE A 14 5.15 -1.37 -11.90
CA ILE A 14 5.56 -2.59 -11.17
C ILE A 14 4.66 -3.80 -11.44
N ASN A 15 3.57 -3.61 -12.19
CA ASN A 15 2.65 -4.69 -12.54
C ASN A 15 3.37 -5.88 -13.17
N ASP A 16 2.96 -7.08 -12.77
CA ASP A 16 3.22 -8.28 -13.55
C ASP A 16 2.13 -8.46 -14.64
N LYS A 17 2.11 -9.64 -15.27
CA LYS A 17 1.14 -9.96 -16.33
C LYS A 17 -0.15 -10.60 -15.79
N ARG A 18 -0.37 -10.62 -14.47
CA ARG A 18 -1.56 -11.23 -13.87
C ARG A 18 -2.73 -10.24 -13.93
N PRO A 19 -3.96 -10.72 -14.21
CA PRO A 19 -5.12 -9.85 -14.29
C PRO A 19 -5.43 -9.26 -12.91
N THR A 20 -5.80 -7.98 -12.87
CA THR A 20 -6.22 -7.28 -11.65
C THR A 20 -7.74 -7.15 -11.57
N PHE A 21 -8.42 -7.43 -12.67
CA PHE A 21 -9.87 -7.36 -12.81
C PHE A 21 -10.40 -8.63 -13.45
N ASN A 22 -11.60 -9.04 -13.06
CA ASN A 22 -12.33 -10.13 -13.67
C ASN A 22 -13.83 -9.82 -13.82
N ILE A 23 -14.49 -10.58 -14.68
CA ILE A 23 -15.95 -10.77 -14.61
C ILE A 23 -16.19 -12.27 -14.59
N PHE A 24 -16.35 -12.84 -13.39
CA PHE A 24 -16.48 -14.28 -13.17
C PHE A 24 -17.52 -14.95 -14.10
N ASN A 25 -18.69 -14.35 -14.27
CA ASN A 25 -19.76 -14.92 -15.10
C ASN A 25 -19.46 -14.91 -16.62
N LYS A 26 -18.38 -14.25 -17.05
CA LYS A 26 -17.99 -14.10 -18.46
C LYS A 26 -16.61 -14.67 -18.76
N ASN A 27 -15.91 -15.26 -17.78
CA ASN A 27 -14.50 -15.67 -17.90
C ASN A 27 -13.61 -14.55 -18.49
N TYR A 28 -13.91 -13.31 -18.16
CA TYR A 28 -13.18 -12.14 -18.63
C TYR A 28 -12.15 -11.72 -17.59
N PHE A 29 -10.93 -11.43 -18.02
CA PHE A 29 -9.80 -11.08 -17.16
C PHE A 29 -8.95 -10.02 -17.83
N GLU A 30 -8.60 -8.95 -17.11
CA GLU A 30 -7.80 -7.84 -17.64
C GLU A 30 -6.86 -7.24 -16.59
N ILE A 31 -5.89 -6.47 -17.06
CA ILE A 31 -5.01 -5.64 -16.24
C ILE A 31 -5.51 -4.19 -16.35
N LEU A 32 -6.30 -3.75 -15.38
CA LEU A 32 -6.87 -2.40 -15.37
C LEU A 32 -6.27 -1.52 -14.27
N ASP A 33 -5.74 -2.13 -13.21
CA ASP A 33 -5.16 -1.44 -12.08
C ASP A 33 -3.64 -1.35 -12.26
N LEU A 34 -3.13 -0.12 -12.36
CA LEU A 34 -1.70 0.13 -12.55
C LEU A 34 -1.05 0.59 -11.24
N PHE A 35 0.11 0.00 -10.94
CA PHE A 35 0.91 0.30 -9.78
C PHE A 35 2.20 0.97 -10.25
N LEU A 36 2.37 2.21 -9.80
CA LEU A 36 3.48 3.07 -10.21
C LEU A 36 4.38 3.33 -9.00
N VAL A 37 5.68 3.28 -9.24
CA VAL A 37 6.71 3.67 -8.28
C VAL A 37 7.68 4.62 -8.95
N SER A 38 8.26 5.58 -8.23
CA SER A 38 9.38 6.36 -8.79
C SER A 38 10.47 5.39 -9.24
N SER A 39 11.03 5.59 -10.43
CA SER A 39 12.07 4.71 -10.97
C SER A 39 13.25 4.53 -10.01
N SER A 40 13.55 5.54 -9.19
CA SER A 40 14.58 5.49 -8.15
C SER A 40 14.33 4.48 -7.03
N LEU A 41 13.10 4.00 -6.87
CA LEU A 41 12.69 3.07 -5.82
C LEU A 41 12.34 1.68 -6.36
N ILE A 42 12.50 1.41 -7.66
CA ILE A 42 12.11 0.15 -8.27
C ILE A 42 12.77 -1.06 -7.61
N ASP A 43 14.08 -0.95 -7.32
CA ASP A 43 14.87 -2.00 -6.66
C ASP A 43 14.50 -2.21 -5.18
N LYS A 44 13.65 -1.34 -4.61
CA LYS A 44 13.13 -1.47 -3.25
C LYS A 44 11.80 -2.19 -3.22
N ILE A 45 11.10 -2.32 -4.35
CA ILE A 45 9.84 -3.05 -4.40
C ILE A 45 10.14 -4.53 -4.59
N THR A 46 9.62 -5.37 -3.70
CA THR A 46 9.74 -6.83 -3.77
C THR A 46 8.36 -7.47 -3.70
N ASP A 47 8.28 -8.75 -4.07
CA ASP A 47 7.11 -9.60 -3.81
C ASP A 47 5.78 -9.07 -4.37
N PHE A 48 5.80 -8.35 -5.51
CA PHE A 48 4.57 -7.96 -6.20
C PHE A 48 3.77 -9.21 -6.59
N SER A 49 2.51 -9.25 -6.19
CA SER A 49 1.59 -10.32 -6.51
C SER A 49 0.14 -9.86 -6.51
N VAL A 50 -0.64 -10.45 -7.40
CA VAL A 50 -2.09 -10.36 -7.38
C VAL A 50 -2.64 -11.53 -6.56
N ILE A 51 -3.40 -11.23 -5.51
CA ILE A 51 -4.01 -12.23 -4.63
C ILE A 51 -5.32 -12.71 -5.26
N ASN A 52 -5.27 -13.89 -5.85
CA ASN A 52 -6.44 -14.58 -6.40
C ASN A 52 -6.83 -15.75 -5.48
N SER A 53 -7.50 -15.45 -4.37
CA SER A 53 -8.16 -16.48 -3.56
C SER A 53 -9.59 -16.71 -4.06
N GLN A 54 -10.06 -17.95 -3.97
CA GLN A 54 -11.35 -18.38 -4.52
C GLN A 54 -12.57 -17.75 -3.80
N ASP A 55 -12.36 -17.12 -2.63
CA ASP A 55 -13.41 -16.52 -1.80
C ASP A 55 -13.52 -14.99 -1.94
N MET A 56 -13.07 -14.42 -3.06
CA MET A 56 -13.17 -12.98 -3.33
C MET A 56 -14.48 -12.65 -4.04
N THR A 57 -15.30 -11.77 -3.44
CA THR A 57 -16.60 -11.34 -3.99
C THR A 57 -16.51 -10.12 -4.90
N SER A 58 -15.36 -9.44 -4.93
CA SER A 58 -15.10 -8.31 -5.82
C SER A 58 -14.61 -8.80 -7.18
N ASP A 59 -14.94 -8.03 -8.21
CA ASP A 59 -14.40 -8.10 -9.57
C ASP A 59 -12.93 -7.64 -9.65
N HIS A 60 -12.43 -6.87 -8.68
CA HIS A 60 -11.01 -6.51 -8.59
C HIS A 60 -10.26 -7.42 -7.62
N PHE A 61 -9.11 -7.91 -8.04
CA PHE A 61 -8.23 -8.71 -7.20
C PHE A 61 -7.38 -7.82 -6.29
N PRO A 62 -7.25 -8.16 -4.99
CA PRO A 62 -6.31 -7.49 -4.12
C PRO A 62 -4.87 -7.67 -4.59
N ILE A 63 -4.04 -6.68 -4.31
CA ILE A 63 -2.64 -6.66 -4.74
C ILE A 63 -1.75 -6.46 -3.53
N GLN A 64 -0.68 -7.24 -3.48
CA GLN A 64 0.31 -7.20 -2.43
C GLN A 64 1.68 -6.92 -3.04
N ALA A 65 2.42 -6.03 -2.41
CA ALA A 65 3.82 -5.77 -2.70
C ALA A 65 4.51 -5.37 -1.38
N SER A 66 5.80 -5.66 -1.31
CA SER A 66 6.66 -5.30 -0.19
C SER A 66 7.57 -4.16 -0.58
N ILE A 67 7.91 -3.30 0.37
CA ILE A 67 8.93 -2.26 0.19
C ILE A 67 10.10 -2.60 1.11
N SER A 68 11.20 -3.03 0.53
CA SER A 68 12.46 -3.28 1.21
C SER A 68 13.09 -1.95 1.63
N MET A 69 12.81 -1.57 2.87
CA MET A 69 13.54 -0.52 3.55
C MET A 69 14.81 -1.13 4.11
N GLY A 70 15.87 -1.14 3.29
CA GLY A 70 17.21 -1.37 3.81
C GLY A 70 17.47 -0.32 4.88
N TYR A 71 17.40 -0.72 6.15
CA TYR A 71 17.63 0.17 7.28
C TYR A 71 19.07 0.68 7.22
N GLN A 72 19.27 1.87 6.65
CA GLN A 72 20.22 2.80 7.26
C GLN A 72 19.40 3.68 8.19
N LEU A 73 19.40 3.30 9.47
CA LEU A 73 19.20 4.22 10.58
C LEU A 73 20.38 5.21 10.55
N GLU A 74 20.43 6.10 9.56
CA GLU A 74 21.09 7.36 9.81
C GLU A 74 20.29 7.98 10.96
N ASN A 75 20.92 8.09 12.13
CA ASN A 75 20.46 8.94 13.22
C ASN A 75 20.50 10.42 12.79
N LYS A 76 19.86 10.77 11.67
CA LYS A 76 19.36 12.12 11.49
C LYS A 76 18.26 12.23 12.52
N SER A 77 18.52 13.00 13.58
CA SER A 77 17.48 13.36 14.54
C SER A 77 16.30 13.84 13.71
N ALA A 78 15.26 13.00 13.61
CA ALA A 78 14.05 13.39 12.92
C ALA A 78 13.59 14.64 13.65
N ALA A 79 13.66 15.80 12.99
CA ALA A 79 13.07 17.00 13.52
C ALA A 79 11.65 16.60 13.91
N LYS A 80 11.30 16.75 15.19
CA LYS A 80 10.04 16.23 15.75
C LYS A 80 8.89 16.79 14.92
N ARG A 81 8.41 15.99 13.96
CA ARG A 81 7.34 16.36 13.01
C ARG A 81 6.03 16.63 13.76
N PHE A 82 5.90 16.00 14.93
CA PHE A 82 4.76 16.13 15.82
C PHE A 82 5.19 16.73 17.16
N ASP A 83 4.47 17.76 17.58
CA ASP A 83 4.60 18.32 18.93
C ASP A 83 3.79 17.48 19.92
N TYR A 84 4.41 16.44 20.45
CA TYR A 84 3.79 15.53 21.41
C TYR A 84 3.39 16.20 22.74
N LYS A 85 3.79 17.45 22.99
CA LYS A 85 3.33 18.22 24.15
C LYS A 85 1.88 18.70 24.01
N LYS A 86 1.37 18.78 22.78
CA LYS A 86 -0.02 19.16 22.49
C LYS A 86 -1.00 18.00 22.56
N ALA A 87 -0.51 16.76 22.62
CA ALA A 87 -1.36 15.59 22.74
C ALA A 87 -1.80 15.40 24.20
N ASN A 88 -3.10 15.26 24.42
CA ASN A 88 -3.66 14.90 25.72
C ASN A 88 -3.63 13.37 25.90
N TRP A 89 -2.47 12.85 26.28
CA TRP A 89 -2.25 11.42 26.46
C TRP A 89 -3.13 10.80 27.55
N GLN A 90 -3.50 11.60 28.55
CA GLN A 90 -4.41 11.19 29.62
C GLN A 90 -5.78 10.84 29.04
N LEU A 91 -6.38 11.76 28.27
CA LEU A 91 -7.69 11.56 27.64
C LEU A 91 -7.67 10.38 26.68
N PHE A 92 -6.61 10.24 25.88
CA PHE A 92 -6.45 9.09 24.99
C PHE A 92 -6.47 7.76 25.77
N SER A 93 -5.72 7.67 26.87
CA SER A 93 -5.67 6.47 27.70
C SER A 93 -7.03 6.17 28.35
N GLU A 94 -7.75 7.18 28.80
CA GLU A 94 -9.09 7.02 29.39
C GLU A 94 -10.09 6.46 28.37
N ILE A 95 -10.12 7.03 27.17
CA ILE A 95 -10.98 6.55 26.07
C ILE A 95 -10.63 5.10 25.73
N LEU A 96 -9.35 4.79 25.53
CA LEU A 96 -8.89 3.44 25.17
C LEU A 96 -9.32 2.41 26.23
N ASN A 97 -9.08 2.71 27.51
CA ASN A 97 -9.44 1.81 28.60
C ASN A 97 -10.96 1.64 28.73
N SER A 98 -11.75 2.71 28.53
CA SER A 98 -13.22 2.62 28.54
C SER A 98 -13.78 1.74 27.42
N GLN A 99 -13.08 1.64 26.28
CA GLN A 99 -13.50 0.79 25.16
C GLN A 99 -13.05 -0.67 25.33
N ILE A 100 -11.92 -0.91 25.98
CA ILE A 100 -11.41 -2.26 26.25
C ILE A 100 -12.36 -3.05 27.17
N VAL A 101 -13.02 -2.38 28.13
CA VAL A 101 -14.00 -3.02 29.04
C VAL A 101 -15.24 -3.55 28.28
N ASN A 102 -15.52 -3.05 27.07
CA ASN A 102 -16.66 -3.52 26.26
C ASN A 102 -16.33 -4.71 25.36
N ILE A 103 -15.11 -5.29 25.45
CA ILE A 103 -14.63 -6.38 24.59
C ILE A 103 -14.41 -7.70 25.38
N THR A 104 -14.61 -7.68 26.70
CA THR A 104 -14.61 -8.88 27.58
C THR A 104 -15.99 -9.14 28.15
#